data_AF-A0A4V0I2H6-F1
#
_entry.id   AF-A0A4V0I2H6-F1
#
_cell.length_a   1.000
_cell.length_b   1.000
_cell.length_c   1.000
_cell.angle_alpha   90.00
_cell.angle_beta   90.00
_cell.angle_gamma   90.00
#
_symmetry.space_group_name_H-M   'P 1'
#
loop_
_entity.id
_entity.type
_entity.pdbx_description
1 polymer ?
#
loop_
_entity_poly.entity_id
_entity_poly.type
_entity_poly.pdbx_seq_one_letter_code
_entity_poly.pdbx_strand_id
1 'polypeptide(L)'
;MRNIVSLEDPPFPLLCEMVCVYLVLAECQGRGTVQIRVSFVDDELEQPVFGTPVHDLDFAGVGPLDAIGIPFRIRDCPFPRPGGYAVQFWYNGQKLDDRPLRVR
;
A
#
# COMPACT_ATOMS: atom_id res chain seq x y z
N MET A 1 -8.41 13.22 -0.34
CA MET A 1 -6.96 12.94 -0.24
C MET A 1 -6.59 12.93 1.24
N ARG A 2 -6.08 11.81 1.76
CA ARG A 2 -5.67 11.71 3.18
C ARG A 2 -4.23 12.23 3.28
N ASN A 3 -3.92 13.06 4.28
CA ASN A 3 -2.58 13.58 4.51
C ASN A 3 -1.98 12.92 5.77
N ILE A 4 -0.69 12.62 5.75
CA ILE A 4 0.10 12.33 6.94
C ILE A 4 0.91 13.59 7.26
N VAL A 5 0.93 13.99 8.53
CA VAL A 5 1.63 15.19 8.99
C VAL A 5 2.54 14.81 10.15
N SER A 6 3.81 15.21 10.10
CA SER A 6 4.73 15.06 11.23
C SER A 6 4.48 16.13 12.30
N LEU A 7 4.59 15.76 13.58
CA LEU A 7 4.48 16.67 14.72
C LEU A 7 5.83 16.90 15.41
N GLU A 8 6.91 16.27 14.93
CA GLU A 8 8.25 16.30 15.54
C GLU A 8 9.15 17.41 14.94
N ASP A 9 10.25 17.73 15.62
CA ASP A 9 11.30 18.64 15.15
C ASP A 9 12.70 18.01 15.39
N PRO A 10 13.45 17.63 14.33
CA PRO A 10 13.12 17.81 12.92
C PRO A 10 11.95 16.90 12.47
N PRO A 11 11.10 17.34 11.54
CA PRO A 11 9.88 16.61 11.16
C PRO A 11 10.12 15.31 10.38
N PHE A 12 11.35 15.08 9.88
CA PHE A 12 11.69 13.93 9.05
C PHE A 12 13.08 13.37 9.43
N PRO A 13 13.32 12.06 9.27
CA PRO A 13 12.43 11.04 8.71
C PRO A 13 11.24 10.74 9.62
N LEU A 14 10.04 10.66 9.05
CA LEU A 14 8.82 10.34 9.80
C LEU A 14 8.61 8.82 9.78
N LEU A 15 8.47 8.22 10.96
CA LEU A 15 8.06 6.83 11.09
C LEU A 15 6.57 6.77 11.44
N CYS A 16 5.73 6.35 10.49
CA CYS A 16 4.32 6.16 10.78
C CYS A 16 4.11 4.77 11.39
N GLU A 17 3.78 4.73 12.68
CA GLU A 17 3.61 3.48 13.44
C GLU A 17 2.66 2.50 12.76
N MET A 18 1.59 2.99 12.13
CA MET A 18 0.63 2.14 11.44
C MET A 18 -0.05 2.83 10.25
N VAL A 19 0.03 2.19 9.09
CA VAL A 19 -0.79 2.48 7.92
C VAL A 19 -1.70 1.29 7.63
N CYS A 20 -3.01 1.51 7.77
CA CYS A 20 -4.02 0.50 7.44
C CYS A 20 -4.49 0.68 6.00
N VAL A 21 -4.36 -0.37 5.20
CA VAL A 21 -4.83 -0.43 3.81
C VAL A 21 -5.93 -1.46 3.74
N TYR A 22 -7.11 -1.05 3.26
CA TYR A 22 -8.26 -1.94 3.08
C TYR A 22 -8.45 -2.17 1.59
N LEU A 23 -8.19 -3.39 1.13
CA LEU A 23 -8.51 -3.79 -0.23
C LEU A 23 -9.91 -4.38 -0.27
N VAL A 24 -10.65 -4.05 -1.31
CA VAL A 24 -11.89 -4.73 -1.69
C VAL A 24 -11.65 -5.28 -3.08
N LEU A 25 -11.62 -6.60 -3.19
CA LEU A 25 -11.39 -7.31 -4.44
C LEU A 25 -12.68 -8.00 -4.88
N ALA A 26 -12.99 -7.91 -6.16
CA ALA A 26 -14.09 -8.63 -6.80
C ALA A 26 -13.52 -9.58 -7.85
N GLU A 27 -14.35 -10.49 -8.37
CA GLU A 27 -13.97 -11.41 -9.46
C GLU A 27 -12.72 -12.26 -9.13
N CYS A 28 -12.50 -12.53 -7.85
CA CYS A 28 -11.32 -13.24 -7.38
C CYS A 28 -11.41 -14.72 -7.74
N GLN A 29 -10.40 -15.24 -8.45
CA GLN A 29 -10.37 -16.64 -8.86
C GLN A 29 -8.98 -17.24 -8.68
N GLY A 30 -8.97 -18.49 -8.22
CA GLY A 30 -7.75 -19.27 -8.09
C GLY A 30 -6.79 -18.74 -7.01
N ARG A 31 -5.50 -18.93 -7.25
CA ARG A 31 -4.43 -18.56 -6.33
C ARG A 31 -3.59 -17.44 -6.91
N GLY A 32 -3.07 -16.60 -6.03
CA GLY A 32 -2.10 -15.59 -6.41
C GLY A 32 -1.35 -15.02 -5.23
N THR A 33 -0.35 -14.23 -5.55
CA THR A 33 0.51 -13.56 -4.57
C THR A 33 0.17 -12.08 -4.54
N VAL A 34 0.09 -11.51 -3.35
CA VAL A 34 -0.18 -10.08 -3.14
C VAL A 34 0.92 -9.39 -2.36
N GLN A 35 1.11 -8.11 -2.65
CA GLN A 35 2.00 -7.25 -1.90
C GLN A 35 1.46 -5.82 -1.88
N ILE A 36 1.55 -5.16 -0.72
CA ILE A 36 1.39 -3.71 -0.66
C ILE A 36 2.76 -3.06 -0.70
N ARG A 37 2.92 -2.06 -1.56
CA ARG A 37 4.12 -1.22 -1.60
C ARG A 37 3.79 0.22 -1.30
N VAL A 38 4.74 0.93 -0.72
CA VAL A 38 4.70 2.39 -0.60
C VAL A 38 5.89 2.92 -1.38
N SER A 39 5.60 3.78 -2.36
CA SER A 39 6.62 4.41 -3.19
C SER A 39 6.56 5.92 -3.00
N PHE A 40 7.71 6.57 -2.98
CA PHE A 40 7.80 8.01 -3.19
C PHE A 40 7.55 8.31 -4.66
N VAL A 41 6.79 9.36 -4.94
CA VAL A 41 6.43 9.78 -6.29
C VAL A 41 6.80 11.25 -6.45
N ASP A 42 7.69 11.52 -7.39
CA ASP A 42 7.91 12.84 -7.97
C ASP A 42 7.55 12.82 -9.47
N ASP A 43 7.67 13.97 -10.14
CA ASP A 43 7.24 14.14 -11.54
C ASP A 43 8.00 13.23 -12.54
N GLU A 44 9.16 12.68 -12.15
CA GLU A 44 10.03 11.91 -13.05
C GLU A 44 10.33 10.49 -12.56
N LEU A 45 10.11 10.21 -11.26
CA LEU A 45 10.58 9.00 -10.60
C LEU A 45 9.55 8.44 -9.61
N GLU A 46 9.36 7.14 -9.71
CA GLU A 46 8.73 6.33 -8.67
C GLU A 46 9.82 5.53 -7.94
N GLN A 47 10.04 5.82 -6.66
CA GLN A 47 11.05 5.16 -5.84
C GLN A 47 10.38 4.33 -4.75
N PRO A 48 10.56 2.99 -4.71
CA PRO A 48 10.00 2.18 -3.63
C PRO A 48 10.66 2.54 -2.29
N VAL A 49 9.84 2.77 -1.28
CA VAL A 49 10.26 3.15 0.08
C VAL A 49 9.99 2.01 1.07
N PHE A 50 8.90 1.28 0.86
CA PHE A 50 8.51 0.15 1.69
C PHE A 50 7.77 -0.90 0.87
N GLY A 51 7.89 -2.17 1.27
CA GLY A 51 7.05 -3.25 0.77
C GLY A 51 6.72 -4.24 1.88
N THR A 52 5.47 -4.68 1.96
CA THR A 52 5.11 -5.80 2.83
C THR A 52 5.79 -7.08 2.34
N PRO A 53 5.87 -8.13 3.17
CA PRO A 53 6.08 -9.48 2.66
C PRO A 53 5.05 -9.79 1.57
N VAL A 54 5.44 -10.68 0.66
CA VAL A 54 4.51 -11.27 -0.30
C VAL A 54 3.61 -12.25 0.45
N HIS A 55 2.30 -12.15 0.25
CA HIS A 55 1.32 -13.03 0.84
C HIS A 55 0.63 -13.88 -0.23
N ASP A 56 0.49 -15.18 0.02
CA ASP A 56 -0.32 -16.04 -0.83
C ASP A 56 -1.80 -15.90 -0.45
N LEU A 57 -2.64 -15.69 -1.46
CA LEU A 57 -4.08 -15.72 -1.34
C LEU A 57 -4.64 -16.89 -2.15
N ASP A 58 -5.56 -17.63 -1.55
CA ASP A 58 -6.35 -18.66 -2.20
C ASP A 58 -7.83 -18.26 -2.16
N PHE A 59 -8.40 -18.03 -3.34
CA PHE A 59 -9.80 -17.66 -3.52
C PHE A 59 -10.67 -18.86 -3.88
N ALA A 60 -10.19 -20.09 -3.64
CA ALA A 60 -11.01 -21.29 -3.82
C ALA A 60 -12.31 -21.19 -3.01
N GLY A 61 -13.44 -21.37 -3.69
CA GLY A 61 -14.77 -21.31 -3.08
C GLY A 61 -15.38 -19.92 -2.98
N VAL A 62 -14.69 -18.87 -3.43
CA VAL A 62 -15.25 -17.52 -3.58
C VAL A 62 -16.11 -17.47 -4.85
N GLY A 63 -17.34 -16.98 -4.74
CA GLY A 63 -18.22 -16.77 -5.88
C GLY A 63 -17.71 -15.63 -6.77
N PRO A 64 -17.90 -15.69 -8.11
CA PRO A 64 -17.45 -14.63 -9.01
C PRO A 64 -18.04 -13.24 -8.72
N LEU A 65 -19.21 -13.20 -8.06
CA LEU A 65 -19.91 -11.97 -7.67
C LEU A 65 -19.59 -11.51 -6.25
N ASP A 66 -18.80 -12.28 -5.50
CA ASP A 66 -18.45 -11.93 -4.13
C ASP A 66 -17.35 -10.87 -4.11
N ALA A 67 -17.48 -9.93 -3.18
CA ALA A 67 -16.45 -8.95 -2.87
C ALA A 67 -15.75 -9.35 -1.56
N ILE A 68 -14.43 -9.50 -1.59
CA ILE A 68 -13.62 -9.86 -0.43
C ILE A 68 -12.89 -8.61 0.09
N GLY A 69 -13.06 -8.34 1.38
CA GLY A 69 -12.28 -7.33 2.09
C GLY A 69 -11.01 -7.94 2.68
N ILE A 70 -9.84 -7.39 2.34
CA ILE A 70 -8.55 -7.83 2.88
C ILE A 70 -7.83 -6.64 3.53
N PRO A 71 -7.69 -6.64 4.87
CA PRO A 71 -6.97 -5.59 5.58
C PRO A 71 -5.47 -5.89 5.63
N PHE A 72 -4.66 -4.93 5.21
CA PHE A 72 -3.21 -4.92 5.42
C PHE A 72 -2.86 -3.88 6.48
N ARG A 73 -2.03 -4.29 7.44
CA ARG A 73 -1.47 -3.39 8.45
C ARG A 73 0.02 -3.28 8.20
N ILE A 74 0.43 -2.13 7.66
CA ILE A 74 1.83 -1.78 7.54
C ILE A 74 2.25 -1.14 8.86
N ARG A 75 3.23 -1.72 9.53
CA ARG A 75 3.81 -1.14 10.75
C ARG A 75 5.13 -0.46 10.43
N ASP A 76 5.45 0.57 11.20
CA ASP A 76 6.74 1.27 11.13
C ASP A 76 7.08 1.70 9.69
N CYS A 77 6.10 2.31 9.00
CA CYS A 77 6.26 2.73 7.62
C CYS A 77 7.13 3.99 7.54
N PRO A 78 8.31 3.95 6.91
CA PRO A 78 9.19 5.10 6.85
C PRO A 78 8.73 6.08 5.76
N PHE A 79 8.79 7.37 6.08
CA PHE A 79 8.64 8.48 5.15
C PHE A 79 9.86 9.38 5.27
N PRO A 80 10.90 9.20 4.43
CA PRO A 80 12.19 9.85 4.62
C PRO A 80 12.19 11.36 4.35
N ARG A 81 11.23 11.85 3.57
CA ARG A 81 11.12 13.26 3.16
C ARG A 81 9.67 13.69 2.92
N PRO A 82 9.33 14.98 3.01
CA PRO A 82 8.00 15.46 2.62
C PRO A 82 7.78 15.25 1.12
N GLY A 83 6.52 15.05 0.70
CA GLY A 83 6.19 14.94 -0.73
C GLY A 83 5.01 14.03 -1.06
N GLY A 84 4.97 13.64 -2.33
CA GLY A 84 4.02 12.67 -2.87
C GLY A 84 4.48 11.25 -2.63
N TYR A 85 3.56 10.40 -2.21
CA TYR A 85 3.74 8.97 -2.08
C TYR A 85 2.54 8.26 -2.72
N ALA A 86 2.72 7.00 -3.08
CA ALA A 86 1.65 6.12 -3.53
C ALA A 86 1.65 4.83 -2.72
N VAL A 87 0.48 4.45 -2.21
CA VAL A 87 0.22 3.11 -1.69
C VAL A 87 -0.26 2.27 -2.84
N GLN A 88 0.43 1.18 -3.13
CA GLN A 88 0.25 0.40 -4.35
C GLN A 88 -0.14 -1.03 -4.01
N PHE A 89 -1.10 -1.55 -4.75
CA PHE A 89 -1.47 -2.95 -4.72
C PHE A 89 -0.82 -3.70 -5.89
N TRP A 90 -0.07 -4.74 -5.55
CA TRP A 90 0.58 -5.62 -6.50
C TRP A 90 -0.01 -7.03 -6.39
N TYR A 91 -0.35 -7.63 -7.52
CA TYR A 91 -0.82 -9.00 -7.64
C TYR A 91 0.01 -9.74 -8.67
N ASN A 92 0.60 -10.89 -8.30
CA ASN A 92 1.46 -11.70 -9.17
C ASN A 92 2.59 -10.90 -9.84
N GLY A 93 3.17 -9.94 -9.12
CA GLY A 93 4.24 -9.08 -9.61
C GLY A 93 3.80 -7.93 -10.54
N GLN A 94 2.50 -7.76 -10.77
CA GLN A 94 1.92 -6.66 -11.54
C GLN A 94 1.24 -5.64 -10.63
N LYS A 95 1.49 -4.35 -10.85
CA LYS A 95 0.75 -3.25 -10.19
C LYS A 95 -0.68 -3.21 -10.75
N LEU A 96 -1.68 -3.34 -9.88
CA LEU A 96 -3.10 -3.33 -10.28
C LEU A 96 -3.83 -2.05 -9.87
N ASP A 97 -3.49 -1.46 -8.72
CA ASP A 97 -4.06 -0.19 -8.27
C ASP A 97 -3.02 0.62 -7.49
N ASP A 98 -3.18 1.94 -7.46
CA ASP A 98 -2.46 2.81 -6.54
C ASP A 98 -3.34 3.93 -5.98
N ARG A 99 -2.96 4.39 -4.78
CA ARG A 99 -3.66 5.46 -4.07
C ARG A 99 -2.66 6.53 -3.65
N PRO A 100 -2.84 7.78 -4.11
CA PRO A 100 -1.93 8.84 -3.76
C PRO A 100 -2.09 9.23 -2.29
N LEU A 101 -0.95 9.46 -1.66
CA LEU A 101 -0.78 9.85 -0.27
C LEU A 101 0.14 11.07 -0.24
N ARG A 102 -0.23 12.10 0.51
CA ARG A 102 0.62 13.29 0.68
C ARG A 102 1.16 13.33 2.10
N VAL A 103 2.47 13.46 2.23
CA VAL A 103 3.18 13.52 3.52
C VAL A 103 3.80 14.91 3.65
N ARG A 104 3.57 15.55 4.80
CA ARG A 104 3.96 16.95 5.04
C ARG A 104 4.57 17.13 6.41
#